data_AF-A0A4U8T849-F1
#
_entry.id   AF-A0A4U8T849-F1
#
_cell.length_a   1.000
_cell.length_b   1.000
_cell.length_c   1.000
_cell.angle_alpha   90.00
_cell.angle_beta   90.00
_cell.angle_gamma   90.00
#
_symmetry.space_group_name_H-M   'P 1'
#
loop_
_entity.id
_entity.type
_entity.pdbx_description
1 polymer ?
#
loop_
_entity_poly.entity_id
_entity_poly.type
_entity_poly.pdbx_seq_one_letter_code
_entity_poly.pdbx_strand_id
1 'polypeptide(L)'
;MSNISLDTSHKACIFMGELVPSTLFFMRLENAFLLAQQNTIIEIVSQHDNLERDLMMWCRFKGEEFIEKRALGTNGKADRIYILRKLSPQQFQAFNPSHHAPLSQGLAPNGVQIERASPEYHFTYTYDNDIASSNIESLYEEAKKSQWNASSDIKWQEIPHFSQEVEFAIAQIMTYLSENEFSALYIPSRFLGQISPYFTPIPLLLSSIIGDESRHIESFIKRANATGLGVQYSTRITQQSLYSLWAQKDYFVSSFLLHIMGEGTFIDLLHFLSESFRRIGDEASAYMLQLVKRDEARHVAYGMSNVKYALSANPAKIALLKDVVFARKHFLDSVHTESSLLLESLSILRAGGAQGIARGFEEVLALKQKMERNRVKRLVECGIDEELAWDLSKAHTPNFM
;
A
#
# COMPACT_ATOMS: atom_id res chain seq x y z
N MET A 1 -11.41 -30.81 48.69
CA MET A 1 -11.99 -29.46 48.72
C MET A 1 -12.29 -29.08 47.28
N SER A 2 -13.58 -28.94 47.00
CA SER A 2 -14.18 -28.66 45.69
C SER A 2 -13.78 -27.27 45.18
N ASN A 3 -13.07 -27.21 44.05
CA ASN A 3 -12.94 -25.96 43.31
C ASN A 3 -14.25 -25.68 42.59
N ILE A 4 -14.89 -24.60 43.03
CA ILE A 4 -16.08 -24.02 42.43
C ILE A 4 -15.70 -23.54 41.03
N SER A 5 -16.17 -24.26 40.02
CA SER A 5 -16.28 -23.72 38.65
C SER A 5 -17.32 -22.62 38.70
N LEU A 6 -16.88 -21.36 38.61
CA LEU A 6 -17.77 -20.23 38.33
C LEU A 6 -18.34 -20.44 36.93
N ASP A 7 -19.53 -21.04 36.86
CA ASP A 7 -20.36 -21.09 35.66
C ASP A 7 -20.85 -19.68 35.37
N THR A 8 -20.04 -18.89 34.68
CA THR A 8 -20.48 -17.60 34.13
C THR A 8 -21.32 -17.87 32.90
N SER A 9 -22.54 -18.39 33.09
CA SER A 9 -23.51 -18.52 32.02
C SER A 9 -23.82 -17.11 31.50
N HIS A 10 -23.31 -16.76 30.31
CA HIS A 10 -23.64 -15.51 29.66
C HIS A 10 -25.16 -15.46 29.43
N LYS A 11 -25.79 -14.31 29.73
CA LYS A 11 -27.23 -14.11 29.51
C LYS A 11 -27.44 -13.02 28.48
N ALA A 12 -28.33 -13.25 27.54
CA ALA A 12 -28.80 -12.26 26.57
C ALA A 12 -30.32 -12.22 26.59
N CYS A 13 -30.90 -11.05 26.36
CA CYS A 13 -32.35 -10.86 26.30
C CYS A 13 -32.73 -10.18 24.98
N ILE A 14 -33.78 -10.70 24.33
CA ILE A 14 -34.30 -10.19 23.07
C ILE A 14 -35.78 -9.84 23.26
N PHE A 15 -36.12 -8.58 23.04
CA PHE A 15 -37.51 -8.12 23.04
C PHE A 15 -38.13 -8.29 21.65
N MET A 16 -39.06 -9.23 21.54
CA MET A 16 -39.84 -9.52 20.34
C MET A 16 -41.16 -8.73 20.30
N GLY A 17 -41.68 -8.26 21.44
CA GLY A 17 -42.93 -7.48 21.49
C GLY A 17 -44.11 -8.24 20.86
N GLU A 18 -44.88 -7.56 20.01
CA GLU A 18 -46.02 -8.09 19.24
C GLU A 18 -45.63 -8.86 17.96
N LEU A 19 -44.36 -9.26 17.81
CA LEU A 19 -43.97 -10.05 16.64
C LEU A 19 -44.53 -11.48 16.75
N VAL A 20 -45.33 -11.87 15.75
CA VAL A 20 -45.79 -13.25 15.54
C VAL A 20 -44.71 -14.13 14.90
N PRO A 21 -44.78 -15.48 15.02
CA PRO A 21 -43.94 -16.45 14.31
C PRO A 21 -43.95 -16.25 12.79
N SER A 22 -43.04 -15.43 12.32
CA SER A 22 -42.91 -15.00 10.94
C SER A 22 -41.43 -14.97 10.56
N THR A 23 -41.14 -14.77 9.28
CA THR A 23 -39.77 -14.63 8.79
C THR A 23 -38.98 -13.58 9.59
N LEU A 24 -39.60 -12.44 9.95
CA LEU A 24 -38.98 -11.39 10.75
C LEU A 24 -38.64 -11.85 12.17
N PHE A 25 -39.55 -12.58 12.81
CA PHE A 25 -39.34 -13.13 14.16
C PHE A 25 -38.14 -14.07 14.19
N PHE A 26 -38.10 -15.05 13.27
CA PHE A 26 -37.02 -16.03 13.23
C PHE A 26 -35.70 -15.43 12.75
N MET A 27 -35.72 -14.44 11.86
CA MET A 27 -34.51 -13.69 11.49
C MET A 27 -33.89 -12.98 12.70
N ARG A 28 -34.71 -12.30 13.53
CA ARG A 28 -34.21 -11.65 14.76
C ARG A 28 -33.68 -12.68 15.77
N LEU A 29 -34.37 -13.81 15.91
CA LEU A 29 -33.95 -14.90 16.78
C LEU A 29 -32.60 -15.47 16.31
N GLU A 30 -32.48 -15.74 15.01
CA GLU A 30 -31.27 -16.26 14.39
C GLU A 30 -30.08 -15.31 14.58
N ASN A 31 -30.26 -14.01 14.36
CA ASN A 31 -29.19 -13.03 14.57
C ASN A 31 -28.72 -12.96 16.04
N ALA A 32 -29.64 -13.09 16.99
CA ALA A 32 -29.26 -13.09 18.39
C ALA A 32 -28.49 -14.35 18.79
N PHE A 33 -28.85 -15.51 18.25
CA PHE A 33 -28.08 -16.75 18.41
C PHE A 33 -26.74 -16.70 17.66
N LEU A 34 -26.67 -16.01 16.53
CA LEU A 34 -25.43 -15.81 15.78
C LEU A 34 -24.42 -15.04 16.63
N LEU A 35 -24.86 -13.97 17.29
CA LEU A 35 -24.04 -13.05 18.09
C LEU A 35 -23.69 -13.57 19.50
N ALA A 36 -24.45 -14.52 20.03
CA ALA A 36 -24.24 -15.05 21.38
C ALA A 36 -23.05 -16.03 21.46
N GLN A 37 -22.45 -16.14 22.66
CA GLN A 37 -21.40 -17.15 22.93
C GLN A 37 -22.01 -18.53 23.13
N GLN A 38 -21.23 -19.59 22.91
CA GLN A 38 -21.69 -20.95 23.24
C GLN A 38 -22.09 -21.03 24.72
N ASN A 39 -23.16 -21.76 25.01
CA ASN A 39 -23.83 -21.89 26.31
C ASN A 39 -24.51 -20.62 26.84
N THR A 40 -24.60 -19.54 26.04
CA THR A 40 -25.40 -18.36 26.42
C THR A 40 -26.86 -18.74 26.59
N ILE A 41 -27.46 -18.30 27.70
CA ILE A 41 -28.90 -18.36 27.93
C ILE A 41 -29.54 -17.14 27.27
N ILE A 42 -30.47 -17.38 26.36
CA ILE A 42 -31.15 -16.35 25.58
C ILE A 42 -32.61 -16.30 26.03
N GLU A 43 -33.00 -15.18 26.61
CA GLU A 43 -34.37 -14.88 27.03
C GLU A 43 -35.11 -14.14 25.92
N ILE A 44 -36.20 -14.71 25.43
CA ILE A 44 -37.06 -14.09 24.43
C ILE A 44 -38.29 -13.53 25.16
N VAL A 45 -38.43 -12.21 25.17
CA VAL A 45 -39.59 -11.52 25.75
C VAL A 45 -40.59 -11.23 24.63
N SER A 46 -41.78 -11.83 24.70
CA SER A 46 -42.83 -11.66 23.70
C SER A 46 -44.19 -11.42 24.33
N GLN A 47 -45.00 -10.58 23.68
CA GLN A 47 -46.42 -10.39 24.00
C GLN A 47 -47.30 -11.50 23.39
N HIS A 48 -46.73 -12.33 22.49
CA HIS A 48 -47.40 -13.50 21.93
C HIS A 48 -47.18 -14.74 22.79
N ASP A 49 -48.31 -15.38 23.11
CA ASP A 49 -48.35 -16.68 23.77
C ASP A 49 -48.30 -17.84 22.75
N ASN A 50 -48.04 -19.06 23.22
CA ASN A 50 -48.01 -20.31 22.44
C ASN A 50 -46.84 -20.46 21.44
N LEU A 51 -45.68 -19.84 21.69
CA LEU A 51 -44.49 -19.95 20.83
C LEU A 51 -43.66 -21.23 21.06
N GLU A 52 -43.98 -22.03 22.08
CA GLU A 52 -43.16 -23.15 22.54
C GLU A 52 -42.90 -24.16 21.42
N ARG A 53 -43.95 -24.53 20.67
CA ARG A 53 -43.83 -25.51 19.58
C ARG A 53 -42.88 -25.01 18.50
N ASP A 54 -43.05 -23.77 18.09
CA ASP A 54 -42.27 -23.16 17.01
C ASP A 54 -40.81 -22.98 17.43
N LEU A 55 -40.56 -22.50 18.64
CA LEU A 55 -39.22 -22.35 19.21
C LEU A 55 -38.52 -23.70 19.42
N MET A 56 -39.23 -24.73 19.92
CA MET A 56 -38.67 -26.08 20.06
C MET A 56 -38.29 -26.68 18.70
N MET A 57 -39.13 -26.49 17.67
CA MET A 57 -38.84 -26.96 16.32
C MET A 57 -37.66 -26.22 15.70
N TRP A 58 -37.60 -24.90 15.86
CA TRP A 58 -36.48 -24.08 15.39
C TRP A 58 -35.17 -24.49 16.08
N CYS A 59 -35.18 -24.66 17.42
CA CYS A 59 -34.05 -25.14 18.19
C CYS A 59 -33.55 -26.50 17.66
N ARG A 60 -34.44 -27.47 17.46
CA ARG A 60 -34.06 -28.78 16.90
C ARG A 60 -33.44 -28.66 15.51
N PHE A 61 -34.00 -27.81 14.66
CA PHE A 61 -33.49 -27.60 13.30
C PHE A 61 -32.10 -26.94 13.29
N LYS A 62 -31.85 -25.97 14.17
CA LYS A 62 -30.58 -25.24 14.27
C LYS A 62 -29.54 -25.90 15.19
N GLY A 63 -29.93 -26.96 15.91
CA GLY A 63 -29.07 -27.65 16.89
C GLY A 63 -28.92 -26.89 18.21
N GLU A 64 -29.92 -26.10 18.60
CA GLU A 64 -29.98 -25.33 19.84
C GLU A 64 -30.94 -25.98 20.86
N GLU A 65 -30.99 -25.47 22.08
CA GLU A 65 -31.80 -26.03 23.16
C GLU A 65 -32.91 -25.06 23.60
N PHE A 66 -34.14 -25.56 23.68
CA PHE A 66 -35.24 -24.87 24.36
C PHE A 66 -35.28 -25.36 25.81
N ILE A 67 -35.23 -24.45 26.77
CA ILE A 67 -35.20 -24.79 28.20
C ILE A 67 -36.60 -24.76 28.77
N GLU A 68 -37.24 -23.58 28.79
CA GLU A 68 -38.55 -23.42 29.41
C GLU A 68 -39.25 -22.12 28.99
N LYS A 69 -40.52 -22.01 29.39
CA LYS A 69 -41.31 -20.79 29.32
C LYS A 69 -41.65 -20.31 30.72
N ARG A 70 -41.60 -19.00 30.94
CA ARG A 70 -42.00 -18.33 32.17
C ARG A 70 -42.98 -17.20 31.87
N ALA A 71 -43.93 -16.95 32.77
CA ALA A 71 -44.83 -15.81 32.69
C ALA A 71 -44.21 -14.61 33.43
N LEU A 72 -44.25 -13.43 32.81
CA LEU A 72 -43.78 -12.18 33.41
C LEU A 72 -44.96 -11.37 33.95
N GLY A 73 -45.42 -11.68 35.16
CA GLY A 73 -46.49 -10.96 35.86
C GLY A 73 -47.73 -11.81 36.18
N THR A 74 -48.53 -11.36 37.15
CA THR A 74 -49.62 -12.14 37.77
C THR A 74 -51.01 -11.89 37.18
N ASN A 75 -51.22 -10.94 36.25
CA ASN A 75 -52.55 -10.61 35.74
C ASN A 75 -52.61 -10.37 34.21
N GLY A 76 -53.21 -11.33 33.49
CA GLY A 76 -54.00 -11.16 32.25
C GLY A 76 -53.31 -10.76 30.92
N LYS A 77 -52.36 -9.82 30.92
CA LYS A 77 -51.60 -9.36 29.74
C LYS A 77 -50.10 -9.33 30.04
N ALA A 78 -49.62 -10.42 30.61
CA ALA A 78 -48.24 -10.58 31.01
C ALA A 78 -47.40 -11.05 29.81
N ASP A 79 -46.30 -10.35 29.53
CA ASP A 79 -45.27 -10.81 28.60
C ASP A 79 -44.84 -12.25 28.97
N ARG A 80 -44.50 -13.03 27.95
CA ARG A 80 -43.95 -14.37 28.10
C ARG A 80 -42.45 -14.30 27.89
N ILE A 81 -41.70 -14.94 28.79
CA ILE A 81 -40.29 -15.23 28.58
C ILE A 81 -40.17 -16.67 28.09
N TYR A 82 -39.48 -16.85 26.97
CA TYR A 82 -39.04 -18.16 26.51
C TYR A 82 -37.52 -18.21 26.66
N ILE A 83 -37.02 -19.21 27.38
CA ILE A 83 -35.60 -19.37 27.70
C ILE A 83 -35.04 -20.46 26.81
N LEU A 84 -34.04 -20.10 26.02
CA LEU A 84 -33.31 -21.02 25.16
C LEU A 84 -31.82 -20.98 25.54
N ARG A 85 -31.06 -21.98 25.11
CA ARG A 85 -29.60 -22.03 25.24
C ARG A 85 -28.98 -22.23 23.86
N LYS A 86 -27.97 -21.42 23.56
CA LYS A 86 -27.09 -21.63 22.42
C LYS A 86 -26.14 -22.79 22.70
N LEU A 87 -26.23 -23.85 21.92
CA LEU A 87 -25.30 -24.98 21.92
C LEU A 87 -24.33 -24.93 20.74
N SER A 88 -24.73 -24.29 19.63
CA SER A 88 -23.83 -24.15 18.48
C SER A 88 -22.57 -23.37 18.88
N PRO A 89 -21.41 -23.68 18.28
CA PRO A 89 -20.17 -22.97 18.58
C PRO A 89 -20.35 -21.45 18.44
N GLN A 90 -19.65 -20.70 19.29
CA GLN A 90 -19.54 -19.27 19.11
C GLN A 90 -19.04 -19.02 17.69
N GLN A 91 -19.80 -18.22 16.95
CA GLN A 91 -19.32 -17.78 15.66
C GLN A 91 -18.25 -16.74 15.94
N PHE A 92 -18.57 -15.58 16.51
CA PHE A 92 -17.66 -14.42 16.70
C PHE A 92 -16.52 -14.63 17.71
N GLN A 93 -15.31 -14.87 17.25
CA GLN A 93 -14.10 -14.99 18.07
C GLN A 93 -13.44 -13.62 18.30
N ALA A 94 -12.69 -13.51 19.40
CA ALA A 94 -11.83 -12.36 19.64
C ALA A 94 -10.79 -12.24 18.51
N PHE A 95 -10.54 -11.01 18.08
CA PHE A 95 -9.57 -10.72 17.04
C PHE A 95 -8.17 -11.22 17.44
N ASN A 96 -7.58 -12.09 16.61
CA ASN A 96 -6.18 -12.50 16.75
C ASN A 96 -5.46 -12.27 15.42
N PRO A 97 -4.55 -11.29 15.34
CA PRO A 97 -3.81 -11.03 14.11
C PRO A 97 -2.84 -12.18 13.82
N SER A 98 -3.15 -12.95 12.80
CA SER A 98 -2.29 -13.95 12.15
C SER A 98 -1.38 -13.32 11.10
N HIS A 99 -0.18 -13.88 10.89
CA HIS A 99 0.73 -13.56 9.77
C HIS A 99 0.32 -14.19 8.43
N HIS A 100 -0.74 -15.01 8.45
CA HIS A 100 -1.28 -15.71 7.30
C HIS A 100 -2.77 -15.40 7.14
N ALA A 101 -3.14 -14.93 5.95
CA ALA A 101 -4.52 -14.62 5.58
C ALA A 101 -5.35 -15.91 5.42
N PRO A 102 -6.56 -15.99 6.00
CA PRO A 102 -7.49 -17.08 5.75
C PRO A 102 -7.88 -17.21 4.27
N LEU A 103 -7.88 -18.44 3.74
CA LEU A 103 -8.17 -18.74 2.32
C LEU A 103 -9.55 -18.24 1.85
N SER A 104 -10.56 -18.35 2.71
CA SER A 104 -11.95 -18.04 2.39
C SER A 104 -12.35 -16.60 2.77
N GLN A 105 -11.38 -15.75 3.13
CA GLN A 105 -11.68 -14.38 3.56
C GLN A 105 -12.20 -13.49 2.43
N GLY A 106 -11.78 -13.76 1.19
CA GLY A 106 -12.16 -12.94 0.05
C GLY A 106 -11.84 -11.47 0.25
N LEU A 107 -12.81 -10.59 -0.03
CA LEU A 107 -12.70 -9.15 0.17
C LEU A 107 -13.08 -8.67 1.57
N ALA A 108 -13.35 -9.57 2.51
CA ALA A 108 -13.71 -9.18 3.86
C ALA A 108 -12.48 -8.57 4.58
N PRO A 109 -12.64 -7.46 5.31
CA PRO A 109 -11.54 -6.83 6.03
C PRO A 109 -11.03 -7.71 7.17
N ASN A 110 -9.83 -7.39 7.67
CA ASN A 110 -9.20 -8.12 8.75
C ASN A 110 -10.13 -8.25 9.98
N GLY A 111 -10.20 -9.45 10.56
CA GLY A 111 -11.01 -9.74 11.74
C GLY A 111 -12.48 -10.03 11.48
N VAL A 112 -12.95 -9.96 10.23
CA VAL A 112 -14.31 -10.37 9.89
C VAL A 112 -14.43 -11.89 9.95
N GLN A 113 -15.59 -12.31 10.45
CA GLN A 113 -16.00 -13.69 10.33
C GLN A 113 -16.75 -13.92 9.04
N ILE A 114 -16.25 -14.88 8.30
CA ILE A 114 -16.78 -15.24 6.99
C ILE A 114 -17.83 -16.34 7.12
N GLU A 115 -18.90 -16.20 6.33
CA GLU A 115 -19.87 -17.26 6.15
C GLU A 115 -19.22 -18.44 5.42
N ARG A 116 -19.54 -19.66 5.85
CA ARG A 116 -19.07 -20.88 5.16
C ARG A 116 -19.60 -20.88 3.72
N ALA A 117 -18.78 -21.39 2.79
CA ALA A 117 -19.06 -21.38 1.35
C ALA A 117 -19.08 -19.98 0.69
N SER A 118 -18.41 -18.99 1.30
CA SER A 118 -18.01 -17.77 0.57
C SER A 118 -17.20 -18.12 -0.68
N PRO A 119 -17.29 -17.34 -1.78
CA PRO A 119 -16.48 -17.56 -2.98
C PRO A 119 -14.97 -17.61 -2.68
N GLU A 120 -14.24 -18.44 -3.41
CA GLU A 120 -12.79 -18.49 -3.32
C GLU A 120 -12.17 -17.34 -4.13
N TYR A 121 -11.41 -16.48 -3.46
CA TYR A 121 -10.60 -15.45 -4.10
C TYR A 121 -9.15 -15.90 -4.10
N HIS A 122 -8.52 -15.92 -5.27
CA HIS A 122 -7.12 -16.33 -5.40
C HIS A 122 -6.19 -15.13 -5.33
N PHE A 123 -5.77 -14.77 -4.11
CA PHE A 123 -4.68 -13.82 -3.86
C PHE A 123 -3.32 -14.53 -3.87
N THR A 124 -2.31 -13.89 -4.44
CA THR A 124 -0.93 -14.42 -4.47
C THR A 124 -0.22 -14.20 -3.14
N TYR A 125 -0.39 -13.03 -2.52
CA TYR A 125 0.27 -12.68 -1.28
C TYR A 125 -0.69 -12.88 -0.10
N THR A 126 -0.66 -14.09 0.46
CA THR A 126 -1.43 -14.50 1.65
C THR A 126 -0.59 -14.55 2.92
N TYR A 127 0.72 -14.31 2.83
CA TYR A 127 1.64 -14.16 3.96
C TYR A 127 2.21 -12.75 3.99
N ASP A 128 2.50 -12.25 5.17
CA ASP A 128 2.98 -10.87 5.36
C ASP A 128 4.50 -10.71 5.20
N ASN A 129 5.27 -11.80 5.25
CA ASN A 129 6.74 -11.83 5.22
C ASN A 129 7.42 -11.05 4.08
N ASP A 130 6.73 -10.84 2.96
CA ASP A 130 7.23 -10.16 1.77
C ASP A 130 6.63 -8.76 1.56
N ILE A 131 5.54 -8.44 2.26
CA ILE A 131 4.70 -7.27 2.00
C ILE A 131 4.58 -6.32 3.20
N ALA A 132 4.79 -6.83 4.42
CA ALA A 132 4.65 -6.07 5.66
C ALA A 132 5.79 -5.08 5.88
N SER A 133 5.50 -4.11 6.76
CA SER A 133 6.40 -3.05 7.20
C SER A 133 5.88 -2.52 8.54
N SER A 134 6.76 -2.07 9.43
CA SER A 134 6.40 -1.66 10.78
C SER A 134 5.75 -0.27 10.88
N ASN A 135 5.83 0.55 9.83
CA ASN A 135 5.39 1.95 9.84
C ASN A 135 4.26 2.27 8.84
N ILE A 136 3.58 1.26 8.30
CA ILE A 136 2.59 1.41 7.22
C ILE A 136 1.48 2.40 7.58
N GLU A 137 0.85 2.24 8.75
CA GLU A 137 -0.27 3.08 9.15
C GLU A 137 0.16 4.56 9.31
N SER A 138 1.33 4.78 9.90
CA SER A 138 1.88 6.13 10.05
C SER A 138 2.17 6.78 8.69
N LEU A 139 2.75 6.03 7.75
CA LEU A 139 3.02 6.52 6.40
C LEU A 139 1.73 6.81 5.63
N TYR A 140 0.70 5.98 5.81
CA TYR A 140 -0.61 6.23 5.20
C TYR A 140 -1.29 7.48 5.78
N GLU A 141 -1.23 7.69 7.09
CA GLU A 141 -1.71 8.92 7.72
C GLU A 141 -0.93 10.16 7.27
N GLU A 142 0.38 10.04 7.06
CA GLU A 142 1.21 11.10 6.50
C GLU A 142 0.78 11.43 5.06
N ALA A 143 0.61 10.40 4.21
CA ALA A 143 0.19 10.57 2.82
C ALA A 143 -1.14 11.32 2.70
N LYS A 144 -2.11 11.03 3.57
CA LYS A 144 -3.38 11.77 3.62
C LYS A 144 -3.21 13.26 3.95
N LYS A 145 -2.29 13.59 4.86
CA LYS A 145 -2.03 14.98 5.30
C LYS A 145 -1.24 15.77 4.28
N SER A 146 -0.42 15.11 3.46
CA SER A 146 0.49 15.72 2.49
C SER A 146 -0.07 15.77 1.07
N GLN A 147 -1.38 15.62 0.87
CA GLN A 147 -1.98 15.72 -0.46
C GLN A 147 -1.80 17.13 -1.05
N TRP A 148 -1.62 17.20 -2.37
CA TRP A 148 -1.49 18.43 -3.13
C TRP A 148 -2.11 18.25 -4.52
N ASN A 149 -2.49 19.34 -5.17
CA ASN A 149 -3.18 19.35 -6.45
C ASN A 149 -2.29 19.97 -7.53
N ALA A 150 -1.94 19.17 -8.53
CA ALA A 150 -1.08 19.59 -9.63
C ALA A 150 -1.64 20.74 -10.46
N SER A 151 -2.95 20.99 -10.46
CA SER A 151 -3.58 22.09 -11.21
C SER A 151 -3.61 23.40 -10.44
N SER A 152 -3.86 23.37 -9.13
CA SER A 152 -4.08 24.58 -8.33
C SER A 152 -2.89 25.00 -7.47
N ASP A 153 -2.08 24.07 -7.02
CA ASP A 153 -1.03 24.36 -6.02
C ASP A 153 0.29 24.78 -6.69
N ILE A 154 0.47 24.42 -7.96
CA ILE A 154 1.61 24.85 -8.77
C ILE A 154 1.21 26.08 -9.58
N LYS A 155 2.03 27.12 -9.51
CA LYS A 155 1.81 28.39 -10.19
C LYS A 155 2.26 28.36 -11.65
N TRP A 156 1.59 27.59 -12.49
CA TRP A 156 1.95 27.38 -13.89
C TRP A 156 2.09 28.69 -14.71
N GLN A 157 1.27 29.70 -14.38
CA GLN A 157 1.29 31.02 -15.04
C GLN A 157 2.54 31.86 -14.72
N GLU A 158 3.30 31.49 -13.68
CA GLU A 158 4.53 32.18 -13.27
C GLU A 158 5.80 31.54 -13.87
N ILE A 159 5.67 30.51 -14.72
CA ILE A 159 6.82 29.88 -15.38
C ILE A 159 7.39 30.85 -16.44
N PRO A 160 8.69 31.22 -16.35
CA PRO A 160 9.32 32.09 -17.33
C PRO A 160 9.65 31.34 -18.63
N HIS A 161 9.96 32.11 -19.68
CA HIS A 161 10.47 31.57 -20.94
C HIS A 161 11.99 31.47 -20.92
N PHE A 162 12.53 30.38 -21.45
CA PHE A 162 13.96 30.16 -21.60
C PHE A 162 14.41 30.13 -23.07
N SER A 163 15.72 30.04 -23.29
CA SER A 163 16.26 29.76 -24.62
C SER A 163 15.84 28.38 -25.10
N GLN A 164 15.82 28.19 -26.43
CA GLN A 164 15.32 26.97 -27.05
C GLN A 164 16.02 25.70 -26.53
N GLU A 165 17.34 25.79 -26.30
CA GLU A 165 18.13 24.67 -25.79
C GLU A 165 17.78 24.31 -24.34
N VAL A 166 17.45 25.29 -23.49
CA VAL A 166 17.03 25.05 -22.10
C VAL A 166 15.61 24.50 -22.06
N GLU A 167 14.70 25.04 -22.87
CA GLU A 167 13.33 24.51 -22.99
C GLU A 167 13.32 23.05 -23.46
N PHE A 168 14.13 22.72 -24.46
CA PHE A 168 14.28 21.34 -24.91
C PHE A 168 14.84 20.43 -23.82
N ALA A 169 15.89 20.87 -23.12
CA ALA A 169 16.48 20.13 -22.01
C ALA A 169 15.46 19.85 -20.90
N ILE A 170 14.65 20.85 -20.52
CA ILE A 170 13.58 20.70 -19.54
C ILE A 170 12.55 19.68 -20.02
N ALA A 171 12.05 19.83 -21.24
CA ALA A 171 11.06 18.92 -21.81
C ALA A 171 11.58 17.46 -21.88
N GLN A 172 12.86 17.28 -22.23
CA GLN A 172 13.51 15.98 -22.27
C GLN A 172 13.71 15.36 -20.88
N ILE A 173 14.04 16.16 -19.87
CA ILE A 173 14.10 15.69 -18.47
C ILE A 173 12.70 15.31 -17.97
N MET A 174 11.69 16.13 -18.22
CA MET A 174 10.30 15.83 -17.83
C MET A 174 9.78 14.56 -18.51
N THR A 175 10.21 14.29 -19.74
CA THR A 175 9.91 13.04 -20.45
C THR A 175 10.52 11.86 -19.72
N TYR A 176 11.82 11.92 -19.42
CA TYR A 176 12.50 10.89 -18.65
C TYR A 176 11.78 10.65 -17.32
N LEU A 177 11.53 11.69 -16.52
CA LEU A 177 10.84 11.56 -15.24
C LEU A 177 9.48 10.88 -15.41
N SER A 178 8.64 11.36 -16.34
CA SER A 178 7.31 10.78 -16.61
C SER A 178 7.36 9.28 -16.92
N GLU A 179 8.35 8.82 -17.71
CA GLU A 179 8.51 7.39 -18.02
C GLU A 179 8.85 6.54 -16.78
N ASN A 180 9.67 7.10 -15.87
CA ASN A 180 10.01 6.44 -14.61
C ASN A 180 8.79 6.41 -13.68
N GLU A 181 8.04 7.51 -13.57
CA GLU A 181 6.81 7.58 -12.79
C GLU A 181 5.73 6.61 -13.30
N PHE A 182 5.62 6.39 -14.62
CA PHE A 182 4.73 5.34 -15.15
C PHE A 182 5.12 3.95 -14.63
N SER A 183 6.41 3.66 -14.50
CA SER A 183 6.85 2.39 -13.92
C SER A 183 6.53 2.32 -12.43
N ALA A 184 6.77 3.41 -11.69
CA ALA A 184 6.41 3.54 -10.29
C ALA A 184 4.89 3.44 -10.05
N LEU A 185 4.06 3.83 -11.02
CA LEU A 185 2.61 3.67 -10.97
C LEU A 185 2.19 2.23 -11.23
N TYR A 186 2.65 1.64 -12.33
CA TYR A 186 2.12 0.36 -12.80
C TYR A 186 2.63 -0.85 -12.00
N ILE A 187 3.87 -0.81 -11.51
CA ILE A 187 4.46 -1.92 -10.74
C ILE A 187 3.64 -2.19 -9.46
N PRO A 188 3.43 -1.23 -8.54
CA PRO A 188 2.60 -1.46 -7.37
C PRO A 188 1.14 -1.72 -7.75
N SER A 189 0.59 -1.07 -8.78
CA SER A 189 -0.78 -1.34 -9.26
C SER A 189 -1.00 -2.81 -9.63
N ARG A 190 -0.01 -3.44 -10.28
CA ARG A 190 -0.06 -4.86 -10.62
C ARG A 190 -0.14 -5.75 -9.39
N PHE A 191 0.59 -5.41 -8.32
CA PHE A 191 0.64 -6.21 -7.10
C PHE A 191 -0.51 -5.91 -6.13
N LEU A 192 -1.08 -4.71 -6.18
CA LEU A 192 -2.18 -4.29 -5.30
C LEU A 192 -3.34 -5.28 -5.32
N GLY A 193 -3.78 -5.72 -6.51
CA GLY A 193 -4.85 -6.71 -6.67
C GLY A 193 -4.48 -8.15 -6.29
N GLN A 194 -3.20 -8.42 -6.04
CA GLN A 194 -2.68 -9.74 -5.66
C GLN A 194 -2.48 -9.88 -4.13
N ILE A 195 -2.54 -8.78 -3.39
CA ILE A 195 -2.37 -8.74 -1.93
C ILE A 195 -3.72 -8.99 -1.26
N SER A 196 -3.74 -9.93 -0.32
CA SER A 196 -4.95 -10.20 0.45
C SER A 196 -5.39 -8.96 1.25
N PRO A 197 -6.67 -8.57 1.20
CA PRO A 197 -7.19 -7.42 1.95
C PRO A 197 -7.19 -7.66 3.46
N TYR A 198 -6.94 -8.90 3.90
CA TYR A 198 -6.61 -9.22 5.29
C TYR A 198 -5.47 -8.35 5.83
N PHE A 199 -4.47 -8.00 4.99
CA PHE A 199 -3.40 -7.08 5.37
C PHE A 199 -3.75 -5.63 5.08
N THR A 200 -4.96 -5.20 5.45
CA THR A 200 -5.61 -3.94 5.03
C THR A 200 -4.73 -2.69 4.98
N PRO A 201 -3.83 -2.42 5.94
CA PRO A 201 -2.96 -1.23 5.85
C PRO A 201 -2.08 -1.17 4.60
N ILE A 202 -1.65 -2.34 4.06
CA ILE A 202 -0.79 -2.43 2.88
C ILE A 202 -1.49 -1.89 1.61
N PRO A 203 -2.65 -2.42 1.18
CA PRO A 203 -3.33 -1.90 -0.01
C PRO A 203 -3.74 -0.43 0.15
N LEU A 204 -4.02 0.05 1.37
CA LEU A 204 -4.29 1.48 1.61
C LEU A 204 -3.07 2.36 1.32
N LEU A 205 -1.90 1.99 1.85
CA LEU A 205 -0.65 2.71 1.59
C LEU A 205 -0.24 2.63 0.11
N LEU A 206 -0.28 1.44 -0.49
CA LEU A 206 0.05 1.27 -1.91
C LEU A 206 -0.88 2.08 -2.82
N SER A 207 -2.17 2.16 -2.48
CA SER A 207 -3.11 3.01 -3.22
C SER A 207 -2.75 4.49 -3.12
N SER A 208 -2.24 4.96 -1.96
CA SER A 208 -1.74 6.33 -1.85
C SER A 208 -0.49 6.56 -2.69
N ILE A 209 0.48 5.63 -2.69
CA ILE A 209 1.68 5.71 -3.55
C ILE A 209 1.28 5.81 -5.02
N ILE A 210 0.39 4.93 -5.50
CA ILE A 210 -0.13 4.97 -6.88
C ILE A 210 -0.79 6.32 -7.22
N GLY A 211 -1.52 6.90 -6.26
CA GLY A 211 -2.12 8.22 -6.41
C GLY A 211 -1.08 9.35 -6.46
N ASP A 212 0.00 9.24 -5.70
CA ASP A 212 1.13 10.15 -5.71
C ASP A 212 1.82 10.10 -7.09
N GLU A 213 2.15 8.91 -7.61
CA GLU A 213 2.77 8.77 -8.94
C GLU A 213 1.89 9.29 -10.08
N SER A 214 0.57 9.13 -9.95
CA SER A 214 -0.37 9.70 -10.92
C SER A 214 -0.24 11.22 -11.01
N ARG A 215 -0.05 11.89 -9.87
CA ARG A 215 0.16 13.35 -9.82
C ARG A 215 1.55 13.76 -10.28
N HIS A 216 2.57 12.92 -10.04
CA HIS A 216 3.92 13.16 -10.55
C HIS A 216 3.91 13.16 -12.07
N ILE A 217 3.33 12.14 -12.70
CA ILE A 217 3.14 12.03 -14.16
C ILE A 217 2.42 13.26 -14.71
N GLU A 218 1.27 13.62 -14.12
CA GLU A 218 0.50 14.80 -14.54
C GLU A 218 1.35 16.07 -14.51
N SER A 219 2.09 16.27 -13.42
CA SER A 219 2.89 17.48 -13.20
C SER A 219 4.07 17.58 -14.15
N PHE A 220 4.78 16.47 -14.39
CA PHE A 220 5.91 16.45 -15.33
C PHE A 220 5.45 16.65 -16.77
N ILE A 221 4.35 16.01 -17.18
CA ILE A 221 3.77 16.22 -18.52
C ILE A 221 3.29 17.66 -18.67
N LYS A 222 2.63 18.25 -17.66
CA LYS A 222 2.26 19.67 -17.69
C LYS A 222 3.47 20.58 -17.83
N ARG A 223 4.56 20.30 -17.10
CA ARG A 223 5.79 21.11 -17.22
C ARG A 223 6.44 20.98 -18.58
N ALA A 224 6.43 19.79 -19.19
CA ALA A 224 6.91 19.58 -20.56
C ALA A 224 6.08 20.35 -21.60
N ASN A 225 4.76 20.45 -21.37
CA ASN A 225 3.82 21.16 -22.25
C ASN A 225 3.77 22.68 -22.03
N ALA A 226 4.29 23.20 -20.91
CA ALA A 226 4.11 24.60 -20.50
C ALA A 226 4.59 25.63 -21.56
N THR A 227 5.59 25.28 -22.37
CA THR A 227 6.14 26.13 -23.44
C THR A 227 5.75 25.68 -24.85
N GLY A 228 4.85 24.71 -24.97
CA GLY A 228 4.32 24.20 -26.24
C GLY A 228 5.17 23.12 -26.92
N LEU A 229 6.33 22.75 -26.36
CA LEU A 229 7.20 21.68 -26.88
C LEU A 229 6.62 20.28 -26.65
N GLY A 230 6.03 20.07 -25.47
CA GLY A 230 5.51 18.77 -25.03
C GLY A 230 6.59 17.76 -24.67
N VAL A 231 6.20 16.48 -24.54
CA VAL A 231 7.15 15.40 -24.25
C VAL A 231 8.05 15.12 -25.47
N GLN A 232 9.27 14.67 -25.19
CA GLN A 232 10.38 14.52 -26.14
C GLN A 232 10.71 13.05 -26.36
N TYR A 233 11.99 12.72 -26.53
CA TYR A 233 12.42 11.43 -27.03
C TYR A 233 12.61 10.39 -25.92
N SER A 234 11.99 9.23 -26.10
CA SER A 234 12.18 8.04 -25.28
C SER A 234 13.42 7.27 -25.73
N THR A 235 14.45 7.19 -24.89
CA THR A 235 15.66 6.45 -25.26
C THR A 235 15.50 4.95 -25.04
N ARG A 236 16.14 4.14 -25.90
CA ARG A 236 16.16 2.69 -25.72
C ARG A 236 16.76 2.27 -24.37
N ILE A 237 17.78 2.99 -23.90
CA ILE A 237 18.44 2.74 -22.62
C ILE A 237 17.46 2.91 -21.46
N THR A 238 16.72 4.03 -21.44
CA THR A 238 15.65 4.26 -20.46
C THR A 238 14.63 3.12 -20.52
N GLN A 239 14.11 2.81 -21.70
CA GLN A 239 13.09 1.77 -21.86
C GLN A 239 13.57 0.38 -21.43
N GLN A 240 14.84 0.04 -21.65
CA GLN A 240 15.42 -1.24 -21.19
C GLN A 240 15.60 -1.27 -19.65
N SER A 241 15.97 -0.14 -19.03
CA SER A 241 16.00 -0.03 -17.57
C SER A 241 14.60 -0.21 -16.96
N LEU A 242 13.59 0.47 -17.51
CA LEU A 242 12.19 0.36 -17.06
C LEU A 242 11.64 -1.05 -17.29
N TYR A 243 11.90 -1.64 -18.46
CA TYR A 243 11.47 -3.00 -18.78
C TYR A 243 12.02 -4.03 -17.79
N SER A 244 13.27 -3.89 -17.35
CA SER A 244 13.86 -4.83 -16.39
C SER A 244 13.29 -4.70 -14.97
N LEU A 245 12.68 -3.56 -14.61
CA LEU A 245 11.84 -3.44 -13.40
C LEU A 245 10.48 -4.09 -13.64
N TRP A 246 9.85 -3.73 -14.76
CA TRP A 246 8.55 -4.26 -15.17
C TRP A 246 8.52 -5.79 -15.25
N ALA A 247 9.60 -6.41 -15.74
CA ALA A 247 9.68 -7.85 -15.95
C ALA A 247 9.65 -8.65 -14.63
N GLN A 248 10.00 -8.03 -13.50
CA GLN A 248 9.99 -8.69 -12.19
C GLN A 248 8.58 -9.20 -11.85
N LYS A 249 8.50 -10.39 -11.26
CA LYS A 249 7.23 -11.04 -10.89
C LYS A 249 7.04 -11.19 -9.39
N ASP A 250 8.09 -10.92 -8.63
CA ASP A 250 8.08 -10.97 -7.18
C ASP A 250 7.95 -9.57 -6.60
N TYR A 251 7.00 -9.39 -5.67
CA TYR A 251 6.73 -8.12 -5.03
C TYR A 251 7.89 -7.62 -4.20
N PHE A 252 8.49 -8.49 -3.37
CA PHE A 252 9.58 -8.09 -2.47
C PHE A 252 10.77 -7.53 -3.27
N VAL A 253 11.16 -8.23 -4.33
CA VAL A 253 12.19 -7.81 -5.27
C VAL A 253 11.80 -6.52 -6.00
N SER A 254 10.55 -6.42 -6.47
CA SER A 254 10.05 -5.25 -7.19
C SER A 254 10.02 -4.01 -6.30
N SER A 255 9.52 -4.13 -5.07
CA SER A 255 9.50 -3.12 -4.02
C SER A 255 10.92 -2.64 -3.69
N PHE A 256 11.87 -3.57 -3.52
CA PHE A 256 13.28 -3.23 -3.29
C PHE A 256 13.90 -2.43 -4.45
N LEU A 257 13.76 -2.93 -5.68
CA LEU A 257 14.35 -2.27 -6.85
C LEU A 257 13.71 -0.90 -7.11
N LEU A 258 12.40 -0.78 -6.93
CA LEU A 258 11.67 0.46 -7.14
C LEU A 258 11.97 1.46 -6.01
N HIS A 259 11.55 1.16 -4.78
CA HIS A 259 11.55 2.13 -3.69
C HIS A 259 12.94 2.42 -3.12
N ILE A 260 13.86 1.45 -3.15
CA ILE A 260 15.21 1.65 -2.61
C ILE A 260 16.19 1.96 -3.73
N MET A 261 16.26 1.14 -4.76
CA MET A 261 17.29 1.34 -5.79
C MET A 261 16.95 2.54 -6.70
N GLY A 262 15.71 2.63 -7.19
CA GLY A 262 15.21 3.71 -8.06
C GLY A 262 14.83 5.00 -7.32
N GLU A 263 13.70 5.02 -6.61
CA GLU A 263 13.15 6.20 -5.94
C GLU A 263 14.12 6.83 -4.93
N GLY A 264 14.85 6.00 -4.19
CA GLY A 264 15.90 6.48 -3.28
C GLY A 264 17.05 7.20 -3.98
N THR A 265 17.25 6.95 -5.28
CA THR A 265 18.17 7.69 -6.16
C THR A 265 17.49 8.97 -6.68
N PHE A 266 16.19 8.90 -6.98
CA PHE A 266 15.38 10.05 -7.42
C PHE A 266 15.32 11.19 -6.41
N ILE A 267 15.35 10.92 -5.11
CA ILE A 267 15.41 11.98 -4.07
C ILE A 267 16.53 12.99 -4.30
N ASP A 268 17.72 12.51 -4.68
CA ASP A 268 18.88 13.35 -4.97
C ASP A 268 18.71 14.09 -6.30
N LEU A 269 18.16 13.43 -7.32
CA LEU A 269 17.85 14.02 -8.62
C LEU A 269 16.81 15.15 -8.51
N LEU A 270 15.70 14.92 -7.82
CA LEU A 270 14.64 15.91 -7.60
C LEU A 270 15.15 17.13 -6.86
N HIS A 271 16.02 16.92 -5.85
CA HIS A 271 16.67 18.04 -5.17
C HIS A 271 17.60 18.83 -6.10
N PHE A 272 18.43 18.14 -6.89
CA PHE A 272 19.30 18.76 -7.89
C PHE A 272 18.51 19.56 -8.93
N LEU A 273 17.40 19.02 -9.42
CA LEU A 273 16.52 19.67 -10.37
C LEU A 273 15.83 20.89 -9.74
N SER A 274 15.29 20.77 -8.52
CA SER A 274 14.66 21.89 -7.81
C SER A 274 15.63 23.06 -7.64
N GLU A 275 16.87 22.78 -7.22
CA GLU A 275 17.93 23.79 -7.14
C GLU A 275 18.27 24.40 -8.52
N SER A 276 18.26 23.59 -9.57
CA SER A 276 18.56 24.06 -10.94
C SER A 276 17.46 24.98 -11.48
N PHE A 277 16.18 24.65 -11.23
CA PHE A 277 15.05 25.51 -11.58
C PHE A 277 15.07 26.85 -10.83
N ARG A 278 15.38 26.87 -9.52
CA ARG A 278 15.55 28.14 -8.79
C ARG A 278 16.68 29.00 -9.35
N ARG A 279 17.81 28.39 -9.74
CA ARG A 279 18.95 29.12 -10.33
C ARG A 279 18.58 29.86 -11.62
N ILE A 280 17.67 29.31 -12.41
CA ILE A 280 17.19 29.94 -13.64
C ILE A 280 15.91 30.77 -13.44
N GLY A 281 15.40 30.89 -12.20
CA GLY A 281 14.24 31.71 -11.86
C GLY A 281 12.88 31.04 -12.06
N ASP A 282 12.81 29.71 -12.21
CA ASP A 282 11.55 28.95 -12.30
C ASP A 282 11.14 28.39 -10.92
N GLU A 283 10.59 29.26 -10.07
CA GLU A 283 10.18 28.88 -8.72
C GLU A 283 8.98 27.91 -8.72
N ALA A 284 8.11 27.97 -9.72
CA ALA A 284 6.96 27.09 -9.85
C ALA A 284 7.39 25.63 -10.06
N SER A 285 8.34 25.37 -10.97
CA SER A 285 8.88 24.03 -11.20
C SER A 285 9.73 23.54 -10.04
N ALA A 286 10.49 24.45 -9.41
CA ALA A 286 11.25 24.13 -8.22
C ALA A 286 10.36 23.68 -7.06
N TYR A 287 9.22 24.34 -6.85
CA TYR A 287 8.21 23.98 -5.85
C TYR A 287 7.52 22.66 -6.17
N MET A 288 7.12 22.45 -7.43
CA MET A 288 6.57 21.16 -7.89
C MET A 288 7.50 19.99 -7.52
N LEU A 289 8.80 20.10 -7.82
CA LEU A 289 9.78 19.06 -7.49
C LEU A 289 10.00 18.86 -5.99
N GLN A 290 9.78 19.89 -5.16
CA GLN A 290 9.82 19.74 -3.70
C GLN A 290 8.62 18.93 -3.19
N LEU A 291 7.43 19.11 -3.78
CA LEU A 291 6.24 18.34 -3.45
C LEU A 291 6.43 16.87 -3.83
N VAL A 292 6.88 16.60 -5.07
CA VAL A 292 7.23 15.24 -5.51
C VAL A 292 8.27 14.61 -4.59
N LYS A 293 9.35 15.33 -4.27
CA LYS A 293 10.40 14.81 -3.38
C LYS A 293 9.88 14.44 -1.98
N ARG A 294 8.87 15.14 -1.47
CA ARG A 294 8.24 14.81 -0.18
C ARG A 294 7.46 13.50 -0.28
N ASP A 295 6.82 13.26 -1.42
CA ASP A 295 6.08 12.03 -1.70
C ASP A 295 7.04 10.84 -1.84
N GLU A 296 8.07 10.99 -2.66
CA GLU A 296 9.17 10.02 -2.79
C GLU A 296 9.84 9.65 -1.47
N ALA A 297 10.00 10.62 -0.55
CA ALA A 297 10.62 10.34 0.74
C ALA A 297 9.79 9.34 1.55
N ARG A 298 8.46 9.37 1.43
CA ARG A 298 7.56 8.39 2.05
C ARG A 298 7.63 7.04 1.34
N HIS A 299 7.73 7.02 0.01
CA HIS A 299 7.83 5.78 -0.77
C HIS A 299 9.12 5.03 -0.42
N VAL A 300 10.25 5.75 -0.36
CA VAL A 300 11.54 5.21 0.11
C VAL A 300 11.45 4.72 1.56
N ALA A 301 10.80 5.48 2.45
CA ALA A 301 10.62 5.07 3.84
C ALA A 301 9.79 3.78 3.97
N TYR A 302 8.78 3.61 3.12
CA TYR A 302 8.03 2.36 3.00
C TYR A 302 8.94 1.21 2.55
N GLY A 303 9.65 1.38 1.42
CA GLY A 303 10.54 0.36 0.88
C GLY A 303 11.62 -0.08 1.86
N MET A 304 12.28 0.86 2.52
CA MET A 304 13.30 0.58 3.54
C MET A 304 12.72 -0.21 4.72
N SER A 305 11.54 0.16 5.20
CA SER A 305 10.89 -0.54 6.32
C SER A 305 10.43 -1.96 5.93
N ASN A 306 9.89 -2.13 4.70
CA ASN A 306 9.51 -3.42 4.15
C ASN A 306 10.72 -4.37 4.03
N VAL A 307 11.85 -3.87 3.51
CA VAL A 307 13.08 -4.66 3.40
C VAL A 307 13.65 -5.03 4.76
N LYS A 308 13.73 -4.08 5.70
CA LYS A 308 14.18 -4.39 7.08
C LYS A 308 13.33 -5.48 7.73
N TYR A 309 12.01 -5.40 7.60
CA TYR A 309 11.09 -6.40 8.14
C TYR A 309 11.40 -7.80 7.56
N ALA A 310 11.42 -7.90 6.23
CA ALA A 310 11.67 -9.16 5.54
C ALA A 310 13.06 -9.76 5.86
N LEU A 311 14.10 -8.93 5.94
CA LEU A 311 15.46 -9.39 6.28
C LEU A 311 15.59 -9.80 7.74
N SER A 312 14.89 -9.13 8.66
CA SER A 312 14.86 -9.53 10.07
C SER A 312 14.20 -10.90 10.27
N ALA A 313 13.18 -11.22 9.47
CA ALA A 313 12.51 -12.51 9.49
C ALA A 313 13.31 -13.61 8.76
N ASN A 314 13.98 -13.26 7.66
CA ASN A 314 14.80 -14.19 6.87
C ASN A 314 16.02 -13.50 6.23
N PRO A 315 17.20 -13.53 6.90
CA PRO A 315 18.43 -12.95 6.38
C PRO A 315 18.90 -13.58 5.04
N ALA A 316 18.49 -14.80 4.71
CA ALA A 316 18.88 -15.45 3.45
C ALA A 316 18.32 -14.70 2.21
N LYS A 317 17.29 -13.86 2.38
CA LYS A 317 16.75 -13.00 1.32
C LYS A 317 17.77 -11.97 0.79
N ILE A 318 18.87 -11.70 1.52
CA ILE A 318 19.98 -10.87 1.01
C ILE A 318 20.54 -11.45 -0.31
N ALA A 319 20.64 -12.78 -0.41
CA ALA A 319 21.12 -13.43 -1.64
C ALA A 319 20.18 -13.14 -2.83
N LEU A 320 18.87 -13.16 -2.60
CA LEU A 320 17.88 -12.82 -3.63
C LEU A 320 18.02 -11.37 -4.12
N LEU A 321 18.20 -10.41 -3.19
CA LEU A 321 18.41 -9.00 -3.54
C LEU A 321 19.73 -8.80 -4.31
N LYS A 322 20.76 -9.55 -3.93
CA LYS A 322 22.04 -9.57 -4.65
C LYS A 322 21.85 -10.07 -6.07
N ASP A 323 21.27 -11.26 -6.23
CA ASP A 323 21.13 -11.93 -7.52
C ASP A 323 20.34 -11.07 -8.51
N VAL A 324 19.24 -10.43 -8.07
CA VAL A 324 18.45 -9.58 -8.97
C VAL A 324 19.18 -8.31 -9.40
N VAL A 325 19.95 -7.67 -8.51
CA VAL A 325 20.73 -6.47 -8.86
C VAL A 325 21.81 -6.80 -9.87
N PHE A 326 22.55 -7.89 -9.66
CA PHE A 326 23.60 -8.31 -10.59
C PHE A 326 23.03 -8.84 -11.92
N ALA A 327 21.90 -9.55 -11.90
CA ALA A 327 21.21 -9.96 -13.12
C ALA A 327 20.71 -8.74 -13.92
N ARG A 328 20.13 -7.74 -13.25
CA ARG A 328 19.72 -6.47 -13.87
C ARG A 328 20.91 -5.74 -14.47
N LYS A 329 22.04 -5.65 -13.75
CA LYS A 329 23.29 -5.09 -14.29
C LYS A 329 23.71 -5.81 -15.57
N HIS A 330 23.79 -7.14 -15.53
CA HIS A 330 24.21 -7.94 -16.69
C HIS A 330 23.30 -7.74 -17.91
N PHE A 331 21.99 -7.62 -17.68
CA PHE A 331 21.03 -7.32 -18.72
C PHE A 331 21.27 -5.93 -19.35
N LEU A 332 21.55 -4.92 -18.53
CA LEU A 332 21.78 -3.54 -18.99
C LEU A 332 23.16 -3.33 -19.61
N ASP A 333 24.19 -4.07 -19.20
CA ASP A 333 25.53 -4.01 -19.79
C ASP A 333 25.53 -4.41 -21.30
N SER A 334 24.49 -5.12 -21.77
CA SER A 334 24.27 -5.42 -23.20
C SER A 334 23.93 -4.19 -24.06
N VAL A 335 23.63 -3.06 -23.40
CA VAL A 335 23.28 -1.78 -23.98
C VAL A 335 24.43 -0.84 -23.65
N HIS A 336 25.47 -0.85 -24.47
CA HIS A 336 26.65 -0.03 -24.19
C HIS A 336 26.28 1.45 -24.19
N THR A 337 26.43 2.07 -23.00
CA THR A 337 26.38 3.51 -22.63
C THR A 337 25.11 4.02 -21.96
N GLU A 338 25.30 4.98 -21.05
CA GLU A 338 24.25 5.76 -20.39
C GLU A 338 23.56 6.67 -21.42
N SER A 339 22.36 7.16 -21.09
CA SER A 339 21.65 8.12 -21.97
C SER A 339 22.42 9.45 -22.04
N SER A 340 23.20 9.63 -23.12
CA SER A 340 23.92 10.89 -23.38
C SER A 340 22.96 12.08 -23.48
N LEU A 341 21.77 11.86 -24.05
CA LEU A 341 20.73 12.87 -24.18
C LEU A 341 20.22 13.36 -22.82
N LEU A 342 20.06 12.45 -21.84
CA LEU A 342 19.68 12.84 -20.49
C LEU A 342 20.81 13.60 -19.79
N LEU A 343 22.05 13.11 -19.89
CA LEU A 343 23.21 13.76 -19.28
C LEU A 343 23.42 15.19 -19.83
N GLU A 344 23.31 15.37 -21.14
CA GLU A 344 23.39 16.68 -21.78
C GLU A 344 22.27 17.60 -21.30
N SER A 345 21.02 17.11 -21.28
CA SER A 345 19.86 17.88 -20.83
C SER A 345 20.00 18.33 -19.37
N LEU A 346 20.42 17.44 -18.47
CA LEU A 346 20.71 17.78 -17.07
C LEU A 346 21.81 18.82 -16.96
N SER A 347 22.86 18.71 -17.78
CA SER A 347 23.99 19.62 -17.79
C SER A 347 23.60 21.02 -18.27
N ILE A 348 22.81 21.11 -19.35
CA ILE A 348 22.28 22.37 -19.89
C ILE A 348 21.38 23.06 -18.86
N LEU A 349 20.43 22.32 -18.28
CA LEU A 349 19.53 22.87 -17.25
C LEU A 349 20.33 23.37 -16.05
N ARG A 350 21.28 22.57 -15.56
CA ARG A 350 22.11 22.94 -14.41
C ARG A 350 22.95 24.20 -14.66
N ALA A 351 23.47 24.33 -15.87
CA ALA A 351 24.29 25.46 -16.29
C ALA A 351 23.47 26.73 -16.58
N GLY A 352 22.15 26.60 -16.78
CA GLY A 352 21.28 27.68 -17.25
C GLY A 352 21.47 28.02 -18.73
N GLY A 353 21.97 27.08 -19.54
CA GLY A 353 22.23 27.26 -20.97
C GLY A 353 23.50 26.55 -21.45
N ALA A 354 23.64 26.42 -22.78
CA ALA A 354 24.71 25.64 -23.42
C ALA A 354 26.13 26.20 -23.18
N GLN A 355 26.27 27.51 -22.96
CA GLN A 355 27.58 28.13 -22.77
C GLN A 355 28.32 27.62 -21.52
N GLY A 356 27.57 27.21 -20.48
CA GLY A 356 28.13 26.71 -19.21
C GLY A 356 28.13 25.19 -19.09
N ILE A 357 27.90 24.45 -20.18
CA ILE A 357 27.60 23.02 -20.13
C ILE A 357 28.72 22.19 -19.49
N ALA A 358 29.99 22.54 -19.66
CA ALA A 358 31.12 21.82 -19.04
C ALA A 358 31.01 21.81 -17.51
N ARG A 359 30.74 22.97 -16.90
CA ARG A 359 30.47 23.08 -15.45
C ARG A 359 29.20 22.35 -15.06
N GLY A 360 28.14 22.46 -15.87
CA GLY A 360 26.90 21.72 -15.65
C GLY A 360 27.14 20.21 -15.59
N PHE A 361 27.95 19.69 -16.50
CA PHE A 361 28.32 18.27 -16.58
C PHE A 361 29.15 17.82 -15.38
N GLU A 362 30.11 18.63 -14.92
CA GLU A 362 30.86 18.35 -13.68
C GLU A 362 29.91 18.23 -12.47
N GLU A 363 28.91 19.11 -12.35
CA GLU A 363 27.91 19.04 -11.29
C GLU A 363 26.99 17.81 -11.43
N VAL A 364 26.68 17.37 -12.65
CA VAL A 364 25.95 16.10 -12.91
C VAL A 364 26.78 14.89 -12.49
N LEU A 365 28.10 14.89 -12.75
CA LEU A 365 28.99 13.82 -12.27
C LEU A 365 29.06 13.80 -10.73
N ALA A 366 29.10 14.97 -10.09
CA ALA A 366 29.04 15.08 -8.63
C ALA A 366 27.71 14.56 -8.06
N LEU A 367 26.59 14.82 -8.74
CA LEU A 367 25.28 14.27 -8.41
C LEU A 367 25.30 12.73 -8.42
N LYS A 368 25.85 12.11 -9.46
CA LYS A 368 25.95 10.63 -9.55
C LYS A 368 26.71 10.03 -8.38
N GLN A 369 27.84 10.63 -8.00
CA GLN A 369 28.61 10.19 -6.84
C GLN A 369 27.81 10.34 -5.54
N LYS A 370 27.02 11.42 -5.40
CA LYS A 370 26.16 11.63 -4.24
C LYS A 370 25.06 10.57 -4.15
N MET A 371 24.40 10.27 -5.27
CA MET A 371 23.39 9.22 -5.37
C MET A 371 23.94 7.85 -4.97
N GLU A 372 25.15 7.51 -5.46
CA GLU A 372 25.83 6.27 -5.08
C GLU A 372 26.05 6.17 -3.57
N ARG A 373 26.63 7.22 -2.95
CA ARG A 373 26.88 7.26 -1.50
C ARG A 373 25.60 7.15 -0.68
N ASN A 374 24.56 7.89 -1.06
CA ASN A 374 23.28 7.85 -0.35
C ASN A 374 22.57 6.50 -0.50
N ARG A 375 22.72 5.84 -1.65
CA ARG A 375 22.22 4.47 -1.85
C ARG A 375 22.91 3.46 -0.96
N VAL A 376 24.24 3.51 -0.85
CA VAL A 376 25.00 2.66 0.10
C VAL A 376 24.47 2.86 1.51
N LYS A 377 24.31 4.12 1.95
CA LYS A 377 23.79 4.43 3.28
C LYS A 377 22.41 3.80 3.53
N ARG A 378 21.48 3.94 2.58
CA ARG A 378 20.12 3.37 2.70
C ARG A 378 20.15 1.84 2.75
N LEU A 379 21.00 1.18 1.95
CA LEU A 379 21.16 -0.27 1.96
C LEU A 379 21.73 -0.76 3.30
N VAL A 380 22.73 -0.07 3.85
CA VAL A 380 23.30 -0.36 5.18
C VAL A 380 22.25 -0.19 6.28
N GLU A 381 21.47 0.89 6.22
CA GLU A 381 20.37 1.09 7.16
C GLU A 381 19.31 -0.03 7.08
N CYS A 382 19.18 -0.71 5.94
CA CYS A 382 18.31 -1.87 5.77
C CYS A 382 18.87 -3.18 6.35
N GLY A 383 20.10 -3.18 6.87
CA GLY A 383 20.77 -4.37 7.42
C GLY A 383 21.61 -5.13 6.41
N ILE A 384 21.94 -4.52 5.26
CA ILE A 384 22.90 -5.08 4.30
C ILE A 384 24.31 -4.66 4.73
N ASP A 385 25.26 -5.59 4.72
CA ASP A 385 26.67 -5.31 5.02
C ASP A 385 27.24 -4.21 4.10
N GLU A 386 28.15 -3.39 4.62
CA GLU A 386 28.67 -2.22 3.90
C GLU A 386 29.39 -2.58 2.59
N GLU A 387 30.16 -3.67 2.57
CA GLU A 387 30.86 -4.13 1.36
C GLU A 387 29.84 -4.52 0.29
N LEU A 388 28.84 -5.32 0.66
CA LEU A 388 27.78 -5.72 -0.25
C LEU A 388 26.93 -4.51 -0.69
N ALA A 389 26.60 -3.59 0.22
CA ALA A 389 25.84 -2.39 -0.10
C ALA A 389 26.55 -1.53 -1.15
N TRP A 390 27.88 -1.41 -1.05
CA TRP A 390 28.70 -0.74 -2.04
C TRP A 390 28.69 -1.44 -3.41
N ASP A 391 28.85 -2.77 -3.41
CA ASP A 391 28.77 -3.59 -4.63
C ASP A 391 27.41 -3.44 -5.34
N LEU A 392 26.32 -3.54 -4.59
CA LEU A 392 24.96 -3.37 -5.13
C LEU A 392 24.74 -1.95 -5.66
N SER A 393 25.26 -0.94 -4.96
CA SER A 393 25.13 0.45 -5.39
C SER A 393 25.84 0.68 -6.71
N LYS A 394 27.09 0.21 -6.84
CA LYS A 394 27.87 0.30 -8.09
C LYS A 394 27.24 -0.44 -9.24
N ALA A 395 26.62 -1.59 -8.97
CA ALA A 395 25.95 -2.36 -10.00
C ALA A 395 24.72 -1.64 -10.59
N HIS A 396 24.13 -0.71 -9.82
CA HIS A 396 22.99 0.10 -10.23
C HIS A 396 23.37 1.44 -10.89
N THR A 397 24.50 2.05 -10.51
CA THR A 397 24.93 3.39 -10.96
C THR A 397 25.07 3.63 -12.49
N PRO A 398 25.15 2.65 -13.42
CA PRO A 398 25.28 2.97 -14.85
C PRO A 398 24.10 3.74 -15.45
N ASN A 399 22.92 3.70 -14.83
CA ASN A 399 21.76 4.47 -15.28
C ASN A 399 21.18 5.23 -14.08
N PHE A 400 20.57 6.39 -14.31
CA PHE A 400 19.88 7.16 -13.25
C PHE A 400 18.66 6.42 -12.65
N MET A 401 18.41 5.14 -13.04
CA MET A 401 17.38 4.20 -12.56
C MET A 401 17.73 2.74 -12.90
#